data_AF-A0A1C0YAM0-F1
#
_entry.id   AF-A0A1C0YAM0-F1
#
_cell.length_a   1.000
_cell.length_b   1.000
_cell.length_c   1.000
_cell.angle_alpha   90.00
_cell.angle_beta   90.00
_cell.angle_gamma   90.00
#
_symmetry.space_group_name_H-M   'P 1'
#
loop_
_entity.id
_entity.type
_entity.pdbx_description
1 polymer ?
#
loop_
_entity_poly.entity_id
_entity_poly.type
_entity_poly.pdbx_seq_one_letter_code
_entity_poly.pdbx_strand_id
1 'polypeptide(L)' 'MPTNKLTIVPVSLDPQPTKVSTSISSVATVAPNCVIKTALAEISLFNGVDEHIIQTILRELKEQ' A
#
# COMPACT_ATOMS: atom_id res chain seq x y z
N MET A 1 16.04 -17.33 33.58
CA MET A 1 14.97 -17.29 32.56
C MET A 1 14.26 -18.64 32.59
N PRO A 2 12.98 -18.72 33.00
CA PRO A 2 12.25 -19.99 33.01
C PRO A 2 11.96 -20.46 31.58
N THR A 3 12.45 -21.64 31.22
CA THR A 3 12.17 -22.32 29.93
C THR A 3 10.80 -22.98 29.99
N ASN A 4 9.74 -22.16 29.96
CA ASN A 4 8.38 -22.69 29.94
C ASN A 4 8.10 -23.25 28.54
N LYS A 5 7.97 -24.58 28.42
CA LYS A 5 7.72 -25.26 27.15
C LYS A 5 6.29 -24.97 26.70
N LEU A 6 6.13 -23.99 25.82
CA LEU A 6 4.82 -23.62 25.28
C LEU A 6 4.26 -24.77 24.43
N THR A 7 3.05 -25.22 24.78
CA THR A 7 2.31 -26.22 23.99
C THR A 7 1.28 -25.48 23.16
N ILE A 8 1.55 -25.33 21.87
CA ILE A 8 0.63 -24.70 20.91
C ILE A 8 -0.24 -25.81 20.32
N VAL A 9 -1.54 -25.73 20.55
CA VAL A 9 -2.52 -26.67 20.01
C VAL A 9 -3.20 -26.02 18.79
N PRO A 10 -3.14 -26.63 17.60
CA PRO A 10 -3.87 -26.13 16.46
C PRO A 10 -5.37 -26.34 16.69
N VAL A 11 -6.13 -25.26 16.51
CA VAL A 11 -7.60 -25.30 16.52
C VAL A 11 -8.12 -24.89 15.16
N SER A 12 -9.12 -25.61 14.67
CA SER A 12 -9.91 -25.17 13.52
C SER A 12 -11.07 -24.32 14.02
N LEU A 13 -11.09 -23.05 13.64
CA LEU A 13 -12.21 -22.17 13.89
C LEU A 13 -13.18 -22.28 12.71
N ASP A 14 -14.47 -22.45 13.01
CA ASP A 14 -15.52 -22.42 12.00
C ASP A 14 -15.69 -20.97 11.51
N PRO A 15 -15.41 -20.66 10.23
CA PRO A 15 -15.55 -19.30 9.74
C PRO A 15 -17.02 -18.91 9.76
N GLN A 16 -17.37 -17.99 10.66
CA GLN A 16 -18.68 -17.34 10.64
C GLN A 16 -18.89 -16.74 9.23
N PRO A 17 -20.07 -16.92 8.60
CA PRO A 17 -20.37 -16.35 7.30
C PRO A 17 -20.50 -14.82 7.44
N THR A 18 -19.34 -14.19 7.55
CA THR A 18 -19.20 -12.76 7.41
C THR A 18 -19.42 -12.51 5.93
N LYS A 19 -20.31 -11.58 5.59
CA LYS A 19 -20.38 -11.01 4.24
C LYS A 19 -19.09 -10.23 3.99
N VAL A 20 -17.95 -10.90 4.00
CA VAL A 20 -16.73 -10.39 3.42
C VAL A 20 -17.03 -10.50 1.94
N SER A 21 -17.39 -9.37 1.33
CA SER A 21 -17.08 -9.22 -0.08
C SER A 21 -15.59 -9.46 -0.17
N THR A 22 -15.20 -10.69 -0.46
CA THR A 22 -13.89 -11.00 -1.00
C THR A 22 -13.90 -10.26 -2.33
N SER A 23 -13.54 -8.98 -2.30
CA SER A 23 -12.95 -8.36 -3.47
C SER A 23 -11.74 -9.23 -3.70
N ILE A 24 -11.88 -10.18 -4.62
CA ILE A 24 -10.78 -10.82 -5.30
C ILE A 24 -9.88 -9.64 -5.61
N SER A 25 -8.76 -9.52 -4.88
CA SER A 25 -7.73 -8.60 -5.29
C SER A 25 -7.29 -9.20 -6.60
N SER A 26 -7.93 -8.77 -7.69
CA SER A 26 -7.29 -8.79 -8.97
C SER A 26 -5.90 -8.26 -8.70
N VAL A 27 -4.92 -8.85 -9.35
CA VAL A 27 -3.64 -8.17 -9.53
C VAL A 27 -3.99 -6.95 -10.40
N ALA A 28 -4.66 -5.96 -9.80
CA ALA A 28 -4.93 -4.68 -10.36
C ALA A 28 -3.53 -4.12 -10.47
N THR A 29 -3.00 -4.15 -11.70
CA THR A 29 -1.85 -3.35 -12.08
C THR A 29 -2.00 -2.02 -11.37
N VAL A 30 -1.17 -1.79 -10.36
CA VAL A 30 -1.30 -0.60 -9.50
C VAL A 30 -0.98 0.54 -10.43
N ALA A 31 -2.02 1.20 -10.94
CA ALA A 31 -1.87 2.35 -11.80
C ALA A 31 -1.38 3.50 -10.91
N PRO A 32 -0.43 4.32 -11.38
CA PRO A 32 -0.08 5.54 -10.66
C PRO A 32 -1.31 6.45 -10.61
N ASN A 33 -1.57 7.04 -9.45
CA ASN A 33 -2.64 8.03 -9.28
C ASN A 33 -2.25 9.38 -9.90
N CYS A 34 -0.95 9.68 -9.94
CA CYS A 34 -0.41 10.90 -10.52
C CYS A 34 0.92 10.59 -11.21
N VAL A 35 1.13 11.16 -12.40
CA VAL A 35 2.39 11.06 -13.13
C VAL A 35 2.84 12.47 -13.49
N ILE A 36 4.05 12.83 -13.07
CA ILE A 36 4.68 14.12 -13.39
C ILE A 36 5.72 13.85 -14.47
N LYS A 37 5.55 14.48 -15.65
CA LYS A 37 6.50 14.38 -16.76
C LYS A 37 7.31 15.67 -16.84
N THR A 38 8.64 15.54 -16.83
CA THR A 38 9.57 16.65 -17.04
C THR A 38 10.37 16.40 -18.33
N ALA A 39 11.18 17.38 -18.76
CA ALA A 39 11.99 17.24 -19.97
C ALA A 39 13.00 16.09 -19.89
N LEU A 40 13.38 15.66 -18.67
CA LEU A 40 14.45 14.69 -18.43
C LEU A 40 13.97 13.41 -17.73
N ALA A 41 12.79 13.41 -17.10
CA ALA A 41 12.33 12.30 -16.28
C ALA A 41 10.80 12.19 -16.21
N GLU A 42 10.33 11.01 -15.79
CA GLU A 42 8.95 10.73 -15.45
C GLU A 42 8.88 10.23 -14.00
N ILE A 43 8.01 10.86 -13.19
CA ILE A 43 7.82 10.54 -11.78
C ILE A 43 6.40 9.99 -11.60
N SER A 44 6.29 8.72 -11.22
CA SER A 44 5.01 8.03 -11.00
C SER A 44 4.72 7.92 -9.51
N LEU A 45 3.59 8.49 -9.08
CA LEU A 45 3.12 8.49 -7.69
C LEU A 45 1.96 7.51 -7.55
N PHE A 46 2.11 6.58 -6.61
CA PHE A 46 1.13 5.53 -6.33
C PHE A 46 0.26 5.88 -5.11
N ASN A 47 -0.74 5.05 -4.85
CA ASN A 47 -1.68 5.27 -3.77
C ASN A 47 -0.98 5.34 -2.39
N GLY A 48 -1.38 6.29 -1.55
CA GLY A 48 -0.81 6.51 -0.21
C GLY A 48 0.23 7.64 -0.13
N VAL A 49 0.51 8.34 -1.22
CA VAL A 49 1.30 9.58 -1.18
C VAL A 49 0.44 10.74 -0.71
N ASP A 50 0.92 11.49 0.28
CA ASP A 50 0.27 12.67 0.82
C ASP A 50 0.32 13.87 -0.16
N GLU A 51 -0.74 14.68 -0.19
CA GLU A 51 -0.86 15.82 -1.10
C GLU A 51 0.27 16.84 -0.90
N HIS A 52 0.71 17.08 0.33
CA HIS A 52 1.79 18.02 0.63
C HIS A 52 3.13 17.59 0.03
N ILE A 53 3.34 16.27 -0.14
CA ILE A 53 4.52 15.72 -0.81
C ILE A 53 4.47 16.06 -2.30
N ILE A 54 3.32 15.89 -2.95
CA ILE A 54 3.12 16.23 -4.38
C ILE A 54 3.35 17.72 -4.61
N GLN A 55 2.77 18.57 -3.75
CA GLN A 55 2.95 20.03 -3.81
C GLN A 55 4.42 20.43 -3.65
N THR A 56 5.16 19.73 -2.78
CA THR A 56 6.58 19.98 -2.56
C THR A 56 7.40 19.57 -3.77
N ILE A 57 7.15 18.39 -4.35
CA ILE A 57 7.82 17.95 -5.58
C ILE A 57 7.60 18.96 -6.71
N LEU A 58 6.37 19.42 -6.92
CA LEU A 58 6.06 20.42 -7.95
C LEU A 58 6.77 21.76 -7.71
N ARG A 59 6.87 22.20 -6.46
CA ARG A 59 7.59 23.43 -6.10
C ARG A 59 9.08 23.30 -6.38
N GLU A 60 9.72 22.22 -5.93
CA GLU A 60 11.15 22.00 -6.16
C GLU A 60 11.48 21.87 -7.65
N LEU A 61 10.60 21.24 -8.43
CA LEU A 61 10.76 21.13 -9.89
C LEU A 61 10.57 22.47 -10.63
N LYS A 62 9.80 23.41 -10.07
CA LYS A 62 9.59 24.74 -10.65
C LYS A 62 10.78 25.67 -10.41
N GLU A 63 11.48 25.50 -9.30
CA GLU A 63 12.64 26.33 -8.93
C GLU A 63 13.96 25.81 -9.53
N GLN A 64 13.88 24.82 -10.43
CA GLN A 64 14.98 24.26 -11.21
C GLN A 64 14.98 24.84 -12.62
#